data_AF-A0A914Q5Q2-F1
#
_entry.id   AF-A0A914Q5Q2-F1
#
_cell.length_a   1.000
_cell.length_b   1.000
_cell.length_c   1.000
_cell.angle_alpha   90.00
_cell.angle_beta   90.00
_cell.angle_gamma   90.00
#
_symmetry.space_group_name_H-M   'P 1'
#
loop_
_entity.id
_entity.type
_entity.pdbx_description
1 polymer ?
#
loop_
_entity_poly.entity_id
_entity_poly.type
_entity_poly.pdbx_seq_one_letter_code
_entity_poly.pdbx_strand_id
1 'polypeptide(L)' 'MTLENSYQRAGYLIGRYEPFGEIPLGIKGNVVAIFETPQKSAENSVRFEVDPNEEIVDERFVALGVK' A
#
# COMPACT_ATOMS: atom_id res chain seq x y z
N MET A 1 -20.06 9.53 -3.23
CA MET A 1 -20.31 8.46 -2.25
C MET A 1 -20.85 7.27 -3.03
N THR A 2 -19.97 6.62 -3.79
CA THR A 2 -20.35 5.65 -4.82
C THR A 2 -20.16 4.24 -4.30
N LEU A 3 -21.30 3.54 -4.15
CA LEU A 3 -21.51 2.09 -4.11
C LEU A 3 -20.25 1.27 -3.85
N GLU A 4 -20.12 0.76 -2.62
CA GLU A 4 -19.12 -0.25 -2.28
C GLU A 4 -19.42 -1.51 -3.10
N ASN A 5 -18.65 -1.72 -4.16
CA ASN A 5 -18.69 -2.98 -4.88
C ASN A 5 -18.06 -4.06 -4.00
N SER A 6 -18.66 -5.25 -3.95
CA SER A 6 -18.12 -6.39 -3.18
C SER A 6 -16.97 -7.11 -3.90
N TYR A 7 -16.24 -6.39 -4.75
CA TYR A 7 -15.13 -6.95 -5.52
C TYR A 7 -13.82 -6.84 -4.75
N GLN A 8 -12.86 -7.70 -5.10
CA GLN A 8 -11.55 -7.72 -4.44
C GLN A 8 -10.80 -6.40 -4.64
N ARG A 9 -9.98 -6.02 -3.66
CA ARG A 9 -9.16 -4.81 -3.70
C ARG A 9 -7.74 -5.15 -3.25
N ALA A 10 -6.77 -4.52 -3.88
CA ALA A 10 -5.38 -4.59 -3.46
C ALA A 10 -4.80 -3.18 -3.33
N GLY A 11 -3.85 -3.03 -2.42
CA GLY A 11 -3.11 -1.79 -2.19
C GLY A 11 -1.73 -2.08 -1.64
N TYR A 12 -0.83 -1.12 -1.83
CA TYR A 12 0.54 -1.15 -1.32
C TYR A 12 0.55 -0.68 0.12
N LEU A 13 1.21 -1.43 0.99
CA LEU A 13 1.40 -1.06 2.39
C LEU A 13 2.60 -0.11 2.47
N ILE A 14 2.34 1.12 2.88
CA ILE A 14 3.35 2.17 3.01
C ILE A 14 3.67 2.35 4.48
N GLY A 15 4.94 2.33 4.83
CA GLY A 15 5.36 2.30 6.22
C GLY A 15 6.85 2.47 6.43
N ARG A 16 7.31 1.90 7.54
CA ARG A 16 8.72 1.85 7.90
C ARG A 16 9.02 0.60 8.71
N TYR A 17 10.26 0.17 8.68
CA TYR A 17 10.73 -0.91 9.53
C TYR A 17 11.15 -0.39 10.92
N GLU A 18 10.75 -1.12 11.95
CA GLU A 18 11.09 -0.81 13.34
C GLU A 18 11.60 -2.08 14.05
N PRO A 19 12.49 -1.97 15.04
CA PRO A 19 12.89 -3.12 15.86
C PRO A 19 11.68 -3.77 16.55
N PHE A 20 11.70 -5.10 16.60
CA PHE A 20 10.67 -5.89 17.26
C PHE A 20 11.25 -6.64 18.46
N GLY A 21 11.11 -6.04 19.65
CA GLY A 21 11.77 -6.49 20.87
C GLY A 21 11.26 -7.83 21.45
N GLU A 22 10.14 -8.35 20.96
CA GLU A 22 9.61 -9.66 21.38
C GLU A 22 10.39 -10.84 20.76
N ILE A 23 11.17 -10.58 19.71
CA ILE A 23 12.00 -11.58 19.03
C ILE A 23 13.46 -11.09 19.02
N PRO A 24 14.45 -11.92 19.41
CA PRO A 24 15.85 -11.55 19.30
C PRO A 24 16.22 -11.13 17.87
N LEU A 25 16.77 -9.91 17.72
CA LEU A 25 17.06 -9.30 16.41
C LEU A 25 15.83 -9.17 15.49
N GLY A 26 14.63 -9.10 16.05
CA GLY A 26 13.38 -8.98 15.31
C GLY A 26 13.23 -7.60 14.64
N ILE A 27 12.57 -7.60 13.49
CA ILE A 27 12.15 -6.40 12.76
C ILE A 27 10.67 -6.56 12.42
N LYS A 28 9.88 -5.50 12.59
CA LYS A 28 8.48 -5.42 12.16
C LYS A 28 8.29 -4.33 11.12
N GLY A 29 7.31 -4.50 10.23
CA GLY A 29 6.81 -3.42 9.38
C GLY A 29 5.72 -2.63 10.12
N ASN A 30 5.91 -1.34 10.33
CA ASN A 30 4.90 -0.43 10.83
C ASN A 30 4.22 0.26 9.64
N VAL A 31 3.00 -0.16 9.32
CA VAL A 31 2.22 0.38 8.20
C VAL A 31 1.50 1.64 8.65
N VAL A 32 1.66 2.73 7.90
CA VAL A 32 1.03 4.03 8.20
C VAL A 32 -0.01 4.44 7.17
N ALA A 33 0.05 3.88 5.95
CA ALA A 33 -0.91 4.14 4.90
C ALA A 33 -1.06 2.91 4.00
N ILE A 34 -2.18 2.86 3.28
CA ILE A 34 -2.44 1.89 2.22
C ILE A 34 -2.72 2.69 0.96
N PHE A 35 -1.87 2.53 -0.05
CA PHE A 35 -2.03 3.21 -1.33
C PHE A 35 -2.66 2.25 -2.35
N GLU A 36 -3.83 2.61 -2.88
CA GLU A 36 -4.49 1.84 -3.93
C GLU A 36 -4.14 2.43 -5.29
N THR A 37 -3.47 1.63 -6.12
CA THR A 37 -3.23 2.00 -7.52
C THR A 37 -4.50 1.80 -8.34
N PRO A 38 -4.59 2.43 -9.53
CA PRO A 38 -5.63 2.12 -10.50
C PRO A 38 -5.72 0.61 -10.75
N GLN A 39 -6.92 0.05 -10.59
CA GLN A 39 -7.13 -1.39 -10.69
C GLN A 39 -8.49 -1.74 -11.29
N LYS A 40 -8.51 -2.85 -12.03
CA LYS A 40 -9.74 -3.54 -12.44
C LYS A 40 -10.01 -4.69 -11.48
N SER A 41 -11.04 -4.52 -10.66
CA SER A 41 -11.49 -5.50 -9.68
C SER A 41 -12.64 -6.35 -10.21
N ALA A 42 -12.59 -7.64 -9.91
CA ALA A 42 -13.67 -8.61 -10.11
C ALA A 42 -13.89 -9.40 -8.81
N GLU A 43 -14.87 -10.31 -8.81
CA GLU A 43 -15.23 -11.12 -7.64
C GLU A 43 -14.05 -11.97 -7.09
N ASN A 44 -13.20 -12.47 -7.99
CA ASN A 44 -12.12 -13.40 -7.67
C ASN A 44 -10.75 -12.97 -8.24
N SER A 45 -10.63 -11.75 -8.75
CA SER A 45 -9.37 -11.25 -9.31
C SER A 45 -9.24 -9.74 -9.19
N VAL A 46 -7.99 -9.29 -9.18
CA VAL A 46 -7.60 -7.88 -9.26
C VAL A 46 -6.50 -7.77 -10.30
N ARG A 47 -6.61 -6.79 -11.19
CA ARG A 47 -5.56 -6.46 -12.16
C ARG A 47 -5.16 -5.02 -11.98
N PHE A 48 -3.89 -4.79 -11.64
CA PHE A 48 -3.31 -3.45 -11.61
C PHE A 48 -3.22 -2.87 -13.02
N GLU A 49 -3.49 -1.59 -13.10
CA GLU A 49 -3.29 -0.77 -14.29
C GLU A 49 -2.11 0.16 -14.08
N VAL A 50 -1.59 0.73 -15.16
CA VAL A 50 -0.46 1.67 -15.08
C VAL A 50 -0.94 2.94 -14.39
N ASP A 51 -0.28 3.32 -13.30
CA ASP A 51 -0.52 4.60 -12.64
C ASP A 51 0.36 5.68 -13.27
N PRO A 52 -0.21 6.69 -13.96
CA PRO A 52 0.59 7.77 -14.52
C PRO A 52 1.27 8.65 -13.45
N ASN A 53 0.90 8.53 -12.17
CA ASN A 53 1.43 9.34 -11.08
C ASN A 53 2.33 8.55 -10.12
N GLU A 54 2.70 7.32 -10.43
CA GLU A 54 3.48 6.44 -9.54
C GLU A 54 4.73 7.14 -8.98
N GLU A 55 5.54 7.75 -9.85
CA GLU A 55 6.77 8.47 -9.45
C GLU A 55 6.49 9.63 -8.49
N ILE A 56 5.44 10.40 -8.76
CA ILE A 56 5.07 11.56 -7.93
C ILE A 56 4.61 11.07 -6.55
N VAL A 57 3.84 9.99 -6.50
CA VAL A 57 3.36 9.40 -5.24
C VAL A 57 4.53 8.87 -4.42
N ASP A 58 5.47 8.17 -5.04
CA ASP A 58 6.70 7.68 -4.40
C ASP A 58 7.53 8.82 -3.81
N GLU A 59 7.72 9.92 -4.56
CA GLU A 59 8.41 11.11 -4.05
C GLU A 59 7.74 11.69 -2.80
N ARG A 60 6.40 11.67 -2.72
CA ARG A 60 5.67 12.13 -1.52
C ARG A 60 5.91 11.22 -0.33
N PHE A 61 5.90 9.91 -0.52
CA PHE A 61 6.17 8.98 0.59
C PHE A 61 7.61 9.11 1.09
N VAL A 62 8.58 9.25 0.19
CA VAL A 62 9.97 9.52 0.55
C VAL A 62 10.10 10.83 1.34
N ALA A 63 9.43 11.90 0.93
CA ALA A 63 9.43 13.17 1.66
C ALA A 63 8.81 13.06 3.07
N LEU A 64 7.89 12.11 3.27
CA LEU A 64 7.29 11.78 4.57
C LEU A 64 8.13 10.78 5.38
N GLY A 65 9.26 10.31 4.85
CA GLY A 65 10.16 9.35 5.50
C GLY A 65 9.60 7.92 5.57
N VAL A 66 8.68 7.57 4.67
CA VAL A 66 8.04 6.26 4.59
C VAL A 66 8.18 5.69 3.18
N LYS A 67 8.05 4.36 3.07
CA LYS A 67 8.11 3.66 1.79
C LYS A 67 7.15 2.48 1.78
#